data_AF-A0A376KLT0-F1
#
_entry.id   AF-A0A376KLT0-F1
#
_cell.length_a   1.000
_cell.length_b   1.000
_cell.length_c   1.000
_cell.angle_alpha   90.00
_cell.angle_beta   90.00
_cell.angle_gamma   90.00
#
_symmetry.space_group_name_H-M   'P 1'
#
loop_
_entity.id
_entity.type
_entity.pdbx_description
1 polymer ?
#
loop_
_entity_poly.entity_id
_entity_poly.type
_entity_poly.pdbx_seq_one_letter_code
_entity_poly.pdbx_strand_id
1 'polypeptide(L)'
;MEERNREMRRQVVLNIEILSIKKTSKEQAGIDWNAVFSDGHLGIDLTSAFTNAADEVVTSGVSIIDGKLTGSKAFLKALSSQGKVSVVTQNSAVTKNLTPVPMQVASQQGYIESVTTDTTANVGSSTSLNAATITTGFNMTLLPFIQPGSHRLQLLFSMSLSDKPVFEVFESGGSRAQTPSVELKTINQTIDLKSDQTVILSGFQQFSRKSLRQGVGTPSFFGLGGWRGQCG
;
A
#
# COMPACT_ATOMS: atom_id res chain seq x y z
N MET A 1 0.39 42.90 -6.25
CA MET A 1 -0.16 42.28 -5.01
C MET A 1 -1.51 41.62 -5.25
N GLU A 2 -2.42 42.24 -6.00
CA GLU A 2 -3.76 41.71 -6.26
C GLU A 2 -3.79 40.40 -7.05
N GLU A 3 -2.89 40.22 -8.01
CA GLU A 3 -2.78 38.99 -8.81
C GLU A 3 -2.34 37.79 -7.96
N ARG A 4 -1.35 37.99 -7.10
CA ARG A 4 -0.88 36.98 -6.15
C ARG A 4 -1.97 36.60 -5.14
N ASN A 5 -2.76 37.57 -4.69
CA ASN A 5 -3.94 37.31 -3.85
C ASN A 5 -5.04 36.56 -4.62
N ARG A 6 -5.19 36.81 -5.93
CA ARG A 6 -6.13 36.08 -6.79
C ARG A 6 -5.74 34.62 -6.93
N GLU A 7 -4.46 34.34 -7.14
CA GLU A 7 -3.93 32.97 -7.23
C GLU A 7 -4.02 32.21 -5.89
N MET A 8 -3.80 32.88 -4.75
CA MET A 8 -3.96 32.26 -3.43
C MET A 8 -5.41 31.95 -3.04
N ARG A 9 -6.39 32.61 -3.68
CA ARG A 9 -7.83 32.33 -3.46
C ARG A 9 -8.34 31.15 -4.26
N ARG A 10 -7.59 30.68 -5.26
CA ARG A 10 -7.99 29.53 -6.06
C ARG A 10 -8.03 28.28 -5.18
N GLN A 11 -9.07 27.49 -5.40
CA GLN A 11 -9.32 26.26 -4.66
C GLN A 11 -9.23 25.07 -5.60
N VAL A 12 -8.87 23.93 -5.03
CA VAL A 12 -8.88 22.64 -5.71
C VAL A 12 -9.69 21.66 -4.87
N VAL A 13 -10.34 20.72 -5.55
CA VAL A 13 -11.00 19.57 -4.92
C VAL A 13 -10.18 18.35 -5.27
N LEU A 14 -9.61 17.69 -4.25
CA LEU A 14 -8.84 16.47 -4.40
C LEU A 14 -9.71 15.31 -3.95
N ASN A 15 -9.90 14.33 -4.83
CA ASN A 15 -10.58 13.07 -4.52
C ASN A 15 -9.55 11.96 -4.47
N ILE A 16 -9.52 11.24 -3.35
CA ILE A 16 -8.54 10.20 -3.10
C ILE A 16 -9.27 8.90 -2.77
N GLU A 17 -8.91 7.86 -3.51
CA GLU A 17 -9.45 6.53 -3.35
C GLU A 17 -8.29 5.53 -3.25
N ILE A 18 -8.25 4.79 -2.15
CA ILE A 18 -7.22 3.78 -1.89
C ILE A 18 -7.85 2.42 -2.07
N LEU A 19 -7.35 1.66 -3.03
CA LEU A 19 -7.82 0.32 -3.36
C LEU A 19 -6.81 -0.72 -2.86
N SER A 20 -7.31 -1.70 -2.10
CA SER A 20 -6.56 -2.92 -1.77
C SER A 20 -7.00 -4.04 -2.70
N ILE A 21 -6.02 -4.69 -3.35
CA ILE A 21 -6.28 -5.78 -4.28
C ILE A 21 -5.62 -7.03 -3.72
N LYS A 22 -6.43 -8.04 -3.37
CA LYS A 22 -5.97 -9.32 -2.85
C LYS A 22 -6.15 -10.40 -3.91
N LYS A 23 -5.05 -10.94 -4.42
CA LYS A 23 -5.07 -12.10 -5.33
C LYS A 23 -5.14 -13.39 -4.52
N THR A 24 -5.99 -14.32 -4.96
CA THR A 24 -6.19 -15.63 -4.31
C THR A 24 -5.32 -16.74 -4.93
N SER A 25 -4.75 -16.49 -6.11
CA SER A 25 -3.90 -17.46 -6.81
C SER A 25 -2.52 -17.60 -6.16
N LYS A 26 -1.98 -18.83 -6.17
CA LYS A 26 -0.60 -19.13 -5.75
C LYS A 26 0.45 -18.54 -6.71
N GLU A 27 0.01 -18.07 -7.88
CA GLU A 27 0.86 -17.36 -8.83
C GLU A 27 1.05 -15.91 -8.36
N GLN A 28 2.27 -15.63 -7.93
CA GLN A 28 2.74 -14.36 -7.38
C GLN A 28 2.92 -13.28 -8.46
N ALA A 29 2.03 -13.22 -9.45
CA ALA A 29 2.10 -12.21 -10.50
C ALA A 29 1.48 -10.89 -10.01
N GLY A 30 2.19 -9.78 -10.23
CA GLY A 30 1.71 -8.41 -10.01
C GLY A 30 0.43 -8.11 -10.79
N ILE A 31 -0.19 -6.94 -10.55
CA ILE A 31 -1.36 -6.51 -11.33
C ILE A 31 -0.96 -6.40 -12.80
N ASP A 32 -1.71 -7.07 -13.69
CA ASP A 32 -1.54 -6.90 -15.12
C ASP A 32 -2.28 -5.64 -15.57
N TRP A 33 -1.57 -4.52 -15.59
CA TRP A 33 -2.13 -3.22 -15.98
C TRP A 33 -2.53 -3.19 -17.45
N ASN A 34 -1.88 -3.96 -18.32
CA ASN A 34 -2.28 -4.08 -19.72
C ASN A 34 -3.67 -4.71 -19.82
N ALA A 35 -3.92 -5.80 -19.09
CA ALA A 35 -5.24 -6.43 -19.04
C ALA A 35 -6.31 -5.52 -18.40
N VAL A 36 -5.95 -4.73 -17.38
CA VAL A 36 -6.90 -3.79 -16.75
C VAL A 36 -7.31 -2.70 -17.72
N PHE A 37 -6.37 -2.07 -18.43
CA PHE A 37 -6.66 -0.94 -19.32
C PHE A 37 -7.15 -1.34 -20.72
N SER A 38 -6.92 -2.58 -21.13
CA SER A 38 -7.49 -3.14 -22.37
C SER A 38 -8.87 -3.78 -22.19
N ASP A 39 -9.42 -3.79 -20.96
CA ASP A 39 -10.76 -4.33 -20.71
C ASP A 39 -11.81 -3.53 -21.49
N GLY A 40 -12.49 -4.19 -22.44
CA GLY A 40 -13.46 -3.58 -23.34
C GLY A 40 -14.68 -2.96 -22.63
N HIS A 41 -14.83 -3.21 -21.33
CA HIS A 41 -15.83 -2.57 -20.49
C HIS A 41 -15.48 -1.15 -20.05
N LEU A 42 -14.22 -0.71 -20.20
CA LEU A 42 -13.81 0.66 -19.87
C LEU A 42 -14.46 1.72 -20.74
N GLY A 43 -15.09 1.33 -21.87
CA GLY A 43 -15.84 2.23 -22.74
C GLY A 43 -14.96 2.88 -23.82
N ILE A 44 -15.55 3.11 -25.00
CA ILE A 44 -14.84 3.49 -26.23
C ILE A 44 -14.05 4.81 -26.08
N ASP A 45 -14.59 5.78 -25.34
CA ASP A 45 -13.94 7.10 -25.13
C ASP A 45 -12.78 7.06 -24.13
N LEU A 46 -12.76 6.08 -23.23
CA LEU A 46 -11.74 5.98 -22.18
C LEU A 46 -10.52 5.18 -22.66
N THR A 47 -10.70 4.22 -23.58
CA THR A 47 -9.62 3.39 -24.15
C THR A 47 -8.45 4.19 -24.73
N SER A 48 -8.71 5.34 -25.36
CA SER A 48 -7.66 6.19 -25.93
C SER A 48 -6.79 6.85 -24.86
N ALA A 49 -7.38 7.24 -23.72
CA ALA A 49 -6.71 7.88 -22.60
C ALA A 49 -5.76 6.94 -21.82
N PHE A 50 -5.86 5.62 -22.03
CA PHE A 50 -5.05 4.62 -21.31
C PHE A 50 -3.94 3.98 -22.12
N THR A 51 -3.80 4.29 -23.41
CA THR A 51 -2.88 3.60 -24.34
C THR A 51 -1.42 3.58 -23.85
N ASN A 52 -0.97 4.62 -23.14
CA ASN A 52 0.37 4.67 -22.54
C ASN A 52 0.38 4.42 -21.01
N ALA A 53 -0.80 4.34 -20.40
CA ALA A 53 -0.90 4.31 -18.94
C ALA A 53 -0.38 3.00 -18.35
N ALA A 54 -0.64 1.87 -19.01
CA ALA A 54 -0.18 0.56 -18.55
C ALA A 54 1.35 0.50 -18.40
N ASP A 55 2.08 0.96 -19.41
CA ASP A 55 3.54 0.93 -19.43
C ASP A 55 4.16 1.90 -18.41
N GLU A 56 3.59 3.09 -18.24
CA GLU A 56 4.01 4.05 -17.22
C GLU A 56 3.80 3.51 -15.81
N VAL A 57 2.64 2.90 -15.53
CA VAL A 57 2.37 2.28 -14.22
C VAL A 57 3.33 1.12 -13.96
N VAL A 58 3.64 0.29 -14.96
CA VAL A 58 4.59 -0.82 -14.80
C VAL A 58 6.02 -0.32 -14.54
N THR A 59 6.44 0.75 -15.23
CA THR A 59 7.83 1.23 -15.19
C THR A 59 8.12 2.12 -13.99
N SER A 60 7.22 3.06 -13.68
CA SER A 60 7.42 4.09 -12.63
C SER A 60 6.45 3.97 -11.46
N GLY A 61 5.47 3.08 -11.55
CA GLY A 61 4.43 2.95 -10.53
C GLY A 61 3.47 4.13 -10.49
N VAL A 62 3.54 5.03 -11.46
CA VAL A 62 2.73 6.26 -11.56
C VAL A 62 2.27 6.39 -13.00
N SER A 63 0.99 6.67 -13.21
CA SER A 63 0.49 7.11 -14.51
C SER A 63 -0.62 8.13 -14.36
N ILE A 64 -0.72 9.01 -15.35
CA ILE A 64 -1.69 10.11 -15.40
C ILE A 64 -2.60 9.88 -16.59
N ILE A 65 -3.90 9.86 -16.33
CA ILE A 65 -4.92 9.55 -17.32
C ILE A 65 -5.88 10.73 -17.44
N ASP A 66 -6.30 11.03 -18.66
CA ASP A 66 -7.35 11.99 -18.93
C ASP A 66 -8.72 11.43 -18.52
N GLY A 67 -9.43 12.14 -17.63
CA GLY A 67 -10.76 11.76 -17.14
C GLY A 67 -10.79 11.30 -15.68
N LYS A 68 -12.00 11.16 -15.14
CA LYS A 68 -12.27 10.78 -13.75
C LYS A 68 -12.42 9.27 -13.62
N LEU A 69 -11.50 8.62 -12.90
CA LEU A 69 -11.57 7.19 -12.61
C LEU A 69 -12.19 6.87 -11.25
N THR A 70 -12.16 7.81 -10.30
CA THR A 70 -12.71 7.64 -8.96
C THR A 70 -14.18 7.21 -9.03
N GLY A 71 -14.52 6.07 -8.42
CA GLY A 71 -15.87 5.51 -8.45
C GLY A 71 -16.32 4.93 -9.81
N SER A 72 -15.45 4.81 -10.81
CA SER A 72 -15.79 4.18 -12.09
C SER A 72 -16.05 2.68 -11.92
N LYS A 73 -17.31 2.27 -12.09
CA LYS A 73 -17.72 0.86 -12.01
C LYS A 73 -16.99 -0.02 -13.04
N ALA A 74 -16.71 0.52 -14.22
CA ALA A 74 -15.97 -0.19 -15.26
C ALA A 74 -14.53 -0.44 -14.83
N PHE A 75 -13.84 0.58 -14.29
CA PHE A 75 -12.48 0.43 -13.79
C PHE A 75 -12.39 -0.51 -12.59
N LEU A 76 -13.31 -0.40 -11.63
CA LEU A 76 -13.40 -1.32 -10.50
C LEU A 76 -13.69 -2.75 -10.95
N LYS A 77 -14.51 -2.94 -11.99
CA LYS A 77 -14.78 -4.26 -12.60
C LYS A 77 -13.53 -4.82 -13.28
N ALA A 78 -12.83 -4.02 -14.07
CA ALA A 78 -11.57 -4.41 -14.70
C ALA A 78 -10.52 -4.82 -13.65
N LEU A 79 -10.35 -4.04 -12.58
CA LEU A 79 -9.48 -4.40 -11.45
C LEU A 79 -9.96 -5.68 -10.73
N SER A 80 -11.27 -5.89 -10.62
CA SER A 80 -11.83 -7.10 -10.00
C SER A 80 -11.54 -8.38 -10.79
N SER A 81 -11.29 -8.28 -12.10
CA SER A 81 -10.81 -9.41 -12.90
C SER A 81 -9.43 -9.90 -12.46
N GLN A 82 -8.61 -9.00 -11.90
CA GLN A 82 -7.25 -9.30 -11.44
C GLN A 82 -7.21 -9.85 -10.02
N GLY A 83 -8.24 -9.60 -9.19
CA GLY A 83 -8.30 -10.05 -7.80
C GLY A 83 -9.44 -9.42 -7.01
N LYS A 84 -9.55 -9.78 -5.72
CA LYS A 84 -10.56 -9.18 -4.83
C LYS A 84 -10.18 -7.75 -4.49
N VAL A 85 -10.92 -6.80 -5.07
CA VAL A 85 -10.77 -5.36 -4.79
C VAL A 85 -11.54 -5.01 -3.53
N SER A 86 -10.98 -4.16 -2.68
CA SER A 86 -11.64 -3.57 -1.51
C SER A 86 -11.24 -2.11 -1.40
N VAL A 87 -12.22 -1.22 -1.30
CA VAL A 87 -11.96 0.20 -1.02
C VAL A 87 -11.55 0.32 0.44
N VAL A 88 -10.32 0.77 0.67
CA VAL A 88 -9.75 0.94 2.01
C VAL A 88 -10.18 2.29 2.58
N THR A 89 -10.03 3.34 1.76
CA THR A 89 -10.31 4.72 2.15
C THR A 89 -10.81 5.49 0.93
N GLN A 90 -11.86 6.28 1.11
CA GLN A 90 -12.33 7.23 0.13
C GLN A 90 -12.58 8.57 0.82
N ASN A 91 -11.76 9.56 0.50
CA ASN A 91 -11.86 10.89 1.08
C ASN A 91 -11.80 11.96 -0.02
N SER A 92 -12.55 13.03 0.18
CA SER A 92 -12.46 14.25 -0.62
C SER A 92 -12.01 15.40 0.27
N ALA A 93 -11.15 16.26 -0.26
CA ALA A 93 -10.68 17.44 0.44
C ALA A 93 -10.71 18.66 -0.48
N VAL A 94 -11.19 19.78 0.05
CA VAL A 94 -11.16 21.08 -0.62
C VAL A 94 -10.08 21.93 0.05
N THR A 95 -9.15 22.46 -0.73
CA THR A 95 -8.06 23.29 -0.19
C THR A 95 -7.70 24.42 -1.13
N LYS A 96 -7.00 25.43 -0.59
CA LYS A 96 -6.48 26.56 -1.36
C LYS A 96 -5.10 26.23 -1.92
N ASN A 97 -4.67 27.04 -2.89
CA ASN A 97 -3.30 26.99 -3.40
C ASN A 97 -2.27 27.12 -2.25
N LEU A 98 -1.21 26.32 -2.29
CA LEU A 98 -0.13 26.28 -1.29
C LEU A 98 -0.59 25.99 0.16
N THR A 99 -1.77 25.39 0.33
CA THR A 99 -2.28 25.00 1.65
C THR A 99 -2.23 23.47 1.80
N PRO A 100 -1.41 22.93 2.72
CA PRO A 100 -1.28 21.48 2.89
C PRO A 100 -2.57 20.86 3.46
N VAL A 101 -2.86 19.65 3.02
CA VAL A 101 -4.01 18.85 3.46
C VAL A 101 -3.51 17.55 4.06
N PRO A 102 -3.43 17.44 5.40
CA PRO A 102 -3.14 16.18 6.06
C PRO A 102 -4.39 15.29 6.09
N MET A 103 -4.21 14.00 5.86
CA MET A 103 -5.25 12.99 5.83
C MET A 103 -4.73 11.75 6.54
N GLN A 104 -5.43 11.31 7.59
CA GLN A 104 -4.99 10.16 8.38
C GLN A 104 -6.16 9.24 8.71
N VAL A 105 -5.94 7.95 8.52
CA VAL A 105 -6.83 6.87 8.97
C VAL A 105 -5.97 5.88 9.73
N ALA A 106 -5.94 6.01 11.05
CA ALA A 106 -5.07 5.21 11.90
C ALA A 106 -5.87 4.37 12.90
N SER A 107 -5.31 3.22 13.26
CA SER A 107 -5.77 2.34 14.31
C SER A 107 -4.65 2.19 15.34
N GLN A 108 -4.97 2.42 16.61
CA GLN A 108 -4.04 2.23 17.70
C GLN A 108 -4.37 0.92 18.42
N GLN A 109 -3.35 0.10 18.71
CA GLN A 109 -3.51 -1.17 19.40
C GLN A 109 -2.52 -1.25 20.56
N GLY A 110 -3.04 -1.57 21.76
CA GLY A 110 -2.22 -1.83 22.94
C GLY A 110 -1.60 -3.22 22.90
N TYR A 111 -0.38 -3.35 23.41
CA TYR A 111 0.33 -4.62 23.57
C TYR A 111 1.20 -4.58 24.83
N ILE A 112 1.59 -5.75 25.35
CA ILE A 112 2.51 -5.85 26.48
C ILE A 112 3.94 -5.87 25.93
N GLU A 113 4.68 -4.78 26.11
CA GLU A 113 6.06 -4.66 25.59
C GLU A 113 7.03 -5.49 26.41
N SER A 114 6.90 -5.46 27.74
CA SER A 114 7.79 -6.20 28.63
C SER A 114 7.10 -6.61 29.92
N VAL A 115 7.66 -7.65 30.53
CA VAL A 115 7.25 -8.14 31.85
C VAL A 115 8.48 -8.21 32.73
N THR A 116 8.43 -7.53 33.87
CA THR A 116 9.53 -7.54 34.87
C THR A 116 9.04 -8.30 36.09
N THR A 117 9.80 -9.30 36.51
CA THR A 117 9.51 -10.04 37.76
C THR A 117 10.66 -9.83 38.73
N ASP A 118 10.39 -9.13 39.82
CA ASP A 118 11.33 -8.89 40.90
C ASP A 118 11.08 -9.92 42.02
N THR A 119 12.11 -10.66 42.39
CA THR A 119 12.04 -11.65 43.48
C THR A 119 12.87 -11.17 44.64
N THR A 120 12.24 -10.96 45.80
CA THR A 120 12.95 -10.57 47.03
C THR A 120 12.93 -11.72 48.01
N ALA A 121 14.11 -12.14 48.47
CA ALA A 121 14.27 -13.24 49.42
C ALA A 121 13.45 -12.98 50.69
N ASN A 122 12.68 -13.99 51.13
CA ASN A 122 11.79 -13.95 52.31
C ASN A 122 10.57 -12.99 52.22
N VAL A 123 10.33 -12.30 51.10
CA VAL A 123 9.20 -11.35 50.94
C VAL A 123 8.23 -11.77 49.83
N GLY A 124 8.72 -12.50 48.83
CA GLY A 124 7.92 -13.00 47.70
C GLY A 124 8.38 -12.43 46.35
N SER A 125 7.62 -12.74 45.30
CA SER A 125 7.82 -12.21 43.95
C SER A 125 6.74 -11.17 43.61
N SER A 126 7.13 -10.14 42.87
CA SER A 126 6.24 -9.13 42.30
C SER A 126 6.43 -9.09 40.79
N THR A 127 5.34 -9.17 40.03
CA THR A 127 5.36 -9.12 38.57
C THR A 127 4.69 -7.84 38.09
N SER A 128 5.38 -7.08 37.23
CA SER A 128 4.89 -5.85 36.62
C SER A 128 4.79 -6.02 35.10
N LEU A 129 3.67 -5.56 34.52
CA LEU A 129 3.41 -5.57 33.09
C LEU A 129 3.58 -4.15 32.54
N ASN A 130 4.45 -3.98 31.55
CA ASN A 130 4.61 -2.73 30.83
C ASN A 130 3.84 -2.78 29.51
N ALA A 131 2.80 -1.96 29.41
CA ALA A 131 1.97 -1.86 28.21
C ALA A 131 2.40 -0.68 27.34
N ALA A 132 2.49 -0.91 26.03
CA ALA A 132 2.75 0.11 25.03
C ALA A 132 1.63 0.10 23.97
N THR A 133 1.63 1.10 23.10
CA THR A 133 0.67 1.18 21.99
C THR A 133 1.39 1.34 20.67
N ILE A 134 0.91 0.64 19.65
CA ILE A 134 1.37 0.80 18.28
C ILE A 134 0.26 1.40 17.42
N THR A 135 0.61 2.38 16.59
CA THR A 135 -0.30 3.04 15.66
C THR A 135 0.02 2.58 14.24
N THR A 136 -0.98 2.02 13.56
CA THR A 136 -0.88 1.56 12.17
C THR A 136 -2.03 2.12 11.34
N GLY A 137 -1.96 1.99 10.02
CA GLY A 137 -2.91 2.55 9.07
C GLY A 137 -2.26 3.51 8.08
N PHE A 138 -3.06 4.44 7.59
CA PHE A 138 -2.76 5.34 6.48
C PHE A 138 -2.53 6.77 6.97
N ASN A 139 -1.53 7.44 6.41
CA ASN A 139 -1.27 8.86 6.56
C ASN A 139 -0.83 9.45 5.22
N MET A 140 -1.31 10.63 4.87
CA MET A 140 -0.93 11.32 3.65
C MET A 140 -1.01 12.83 3.83
N THR A 141 -0.09 13.54 3.21
CA THR A 141 -0.10 14.99 3.10
C THR A 141 -0.06 15.38 1.63
N LEU A 142 -1.00 16.22 1.23
CA LEU A 142 -1.10 16.77 -0.12
C LEU A 142 -0.78 18.26 -0.07
N LEU A 143 0.07 18.75 -0.98
CA LEU A 143 0.34 20.17 -1.16
C LEU A 143 0.11 20.55 -2.63
N PRO A 144 -1.00 21.23 -2.93
CA PRO A 144 -1.29 21.68 -4.28
C PRO A 144 -0.61 23.01 -4.58
N PHE A 145 -0.01 23.11 -5.77
CA PHE A 145 0.46 24.34 -6.38
C PHE A 145 -0.25 24.56 -7.72
N ILE A 146 -1.18 25.49 -7.74
CA ILE A 146 -1.93 25.85 -8.95
C ILE A 146 -1.10 26.84 -9.75
N GLN A 147 -0.77 26.50 -11.00
CA GLN A 147 0.06 27.34 -11.85
C GLN A 147 -0.71 28.62 -12.25
N PRO A 148 -0.08 29.81 -12.11
CA PRO A 148 -0.72 31.08 -12.47
C PRO A 148 -1.18 31.09 -13.92
N GLY A 149 -2.39 31.63 -14.17
CA GLY A 149 -2.92 31.79 -15.53
C GLY A 149 -3.20 30.48 -16.29
N SER A 150 -3.13 29.31 -15.64
CA SER A 150 -3.43 28.02 -16.28
C SER A 150 -4.30 27.11 -15.40
N HIS A 151 -4.86 26.08 -16.02
CA HIS A 151 -5.62 25.02 -15.33
C HIS A 151 -4.72 23.83 -14.91
N ARG A 152 -3.41 24.07 -14.81
CA ARG A 152 -2.42 23.08 -14.38
C ARG A 152 -2.19 23.19 -12.87
N LEU A 153 -2.02 22.02 -12.26
CA LEU A 153 -1.84 21.80 -10.84
C LEU A 153 -0.61 20.91 -10.66
N GLN A 154 0.42 21.43 -10.03
CA GLN A 154 1.48 20.60 -9.50
C GLN A 154 1.06 20.12 -8.13
N LEU A 155 1.04 18.81 -7.90
CA LEU A 155 0.66 18.20 -6.64
C LEU A 155 1.88 17.48 -6.06
N LEU A 156 2.36 18.00 -4.93
CA LEU A 156 3.31 17.28 -4.10
C LEU A 156 2.52 16.43 -3.13
N PHE A 157 2.81 15.13 -3.06
CA PHE A 157 2.20 14.27 -2.06
C PHE A 157 3.22 13.39 -1.36
N SER A 158 2.98 13.21 -0.07
CA SER A 158 3.73 12.30 0.81
C SER A 158 2.73 11.38 1.46
N MET A 159 2.93 10.07 1.33
CA MET A 159 2.02 9.05 1.83
C MET A 159 2.81 7.99 2.57
N SER A 160 2.30 7.57 3.72
CA SER A 160 2.69 6.34 4.41
C SER A 160 1.48 5.46 4.68
N LEU A 161 1.63 4.17 4.41
CA LEU A 161 0.64 3.13 4.70
C LEU A 161 1.34 2.06 5.53
N SER A 162 0.67 1.60 6.56
CA SER A 162 1.13 0.49 7.38
C SER A 162 0.04 -0.56 7.49
N ASP A 163 0.46 -1.81 7.40
CA ASP A 163 -0.43 -2.95 7.59
C ASP A 163 -0.78 -3.13 9.07
N LYS A 164 -1.79 -3.96 9.34
CA LYS A 164 -2.12 -4.31 10.73
C LYS A 164 -0.93 -5.00 11.40
N PRO A 165 -0.60 -4.68 12.66
CA PRO A 165 0.53 -5.27 13.34
C PRO A 165 0.32 -6.76 13.53
N VAL A 166 1.38 -7.54 13.28
CA VAL A 166 1.46 -8.95 13.65
C VAL A 166 2.27 -9.03 14.93
N PHE A 167 1.69 -9.64 15.97
CA PHE A 167 2.38 -9.77 17.26
C PHE A 167 3.01 -11.16 17.38
N GLU A 168 4.31 -11.18 17.61
CA GLU A 168 5.00 -12.37 18.09
C GLU A 168 4.95 -12.40 19.61
N VAL A 169 4.56 -13.53 20.19
CA VAL A 169 4.44 -13.70 21.64
C VAL A 169 5.67 -14.42 22.16
N PHE A 170 6.38 -13.80 23.08
CA PHE A 170 7.49 -14.39 23.81
C PHE A 170 7.00 -14.79 25.21
N GLU A 171 7.14 -16.07 25.53
CA GLU A 171 6.75 -16.61 26.83
C GLU A 171 7.98 -17.12 27.59
N SER A 172 8.11 -16.70 28.85
CA SER A 172 9.15 -17.18 29.77
C SER A 172 8.61 -17.18 31.20
N GLY A 173 8.74 -18.31 31.90
CA GLY A 173 8.34 -18.41 33.31
C GLY A 173 6.88 -18.07 33.63
N GLY A 174 5.95 -18.29 32.69
CA GLY A 174 4.53 -17.94 32.83
C GLY A 174 4.19 -16.47 32.53
N SER A 175 5.19 -15.65 32.18
CA SER A 175 5.03 -14.27 31.72
C SER A 175 5.03 -14.20 30.19
N ARG A 176 4.20 -13.32 29.62
CA ARG A 176 4.07 -13.13 28.16
C ARG A 176 4.35 -11.69 27.78
N ALA A 177 5.31 -11.50 26.88
CA ALA A 177 5.57 -10.24 26.19
C ALA A 177 5.18 -10.37 24.71
N GLN A 178 4.87 -9.25 24.08
CA GLN A 178 4.47 -9.16 22.68
C GLN A 178 5.40 -8.21 21.96
N THR A 179 5.90 -8.63 20.81
CA THR A 179 6.68 -7.77 19.91
C THR A 179 5.89 -7.56 18.63
N PRO A 180 5.45 -6.33 18.33
CA PRO A 180 4.77 -6.04 17.07
C PRO A 180 5.76 -5.99 15.91
N SER A 181 5.37 -6.57 14.79
CA SER A 181 5.99 -6.37 13.48
C SER A 181 4.98 -5.73 12.54
N VAL A 182 5.40 -4.67 11.84
CA VAL A 182 4.57 -3.88 10.92
C VAL A 182 5.35 -3.62 9.65
N GLU A 183 4.73 -3.84 8.50
CA GLU A 183 5.26 -3.37 7.23
C GLU A 183 4.82 -1.92 6.96
N LEU A 184 5.79 -1.07 6.63
CA LEU A 184 5.57 0.32 6.22
C LEU A 184 5.83 0.49 4.73
N LYS A 185 4.95 1.26 4.09
CA LYS A 185 4.92 1.55 2.67
C LYS A 185 4.86 3.06 2.51
N THR A 186 5.95 3.68 2.05
CA THR A 186 6.04 5.15 1.93
C THR A 186 6.28 5.56 0.48
N ILE A 187 5.55 6.58 0.01
CA ILE A 187 5.72 7.20 -1.30
C ILE A 187 5.80 8.71 -1.13
N ASN A 188 6.77 9.33 -1.80
CA ASN A 188 6.87 10.78 -1.95
C ASN A 188 7.05 11.06 -3.44
N GLN A 189 6.13 11.81 -4.03
CA GLN A 189 6.18 12.14 -5.45
C GLN A 189 5.67 13.55 -5.69
N THR A 190 6.14 14.13 -6.80
CA THR A 190 5.65 15.39 -7.35
C THR A 190 5.12 15.09 -8.73
N ILE A 191 3.88 15.48 -9.00
CA ILE A 191 3.20 15.22 -10.26
C ILE A 191 2.58 16.50 -10.79
N ASP A 192 2.60 16.67 -12.11
CA ASP A 192 1.92 17.78 -12.79
C ASP A 192 0.63 17.26 -13.41
N LEU A 193 -0.48 17.89 -13.06
CA LEU A 193 -1.83 17.51 -13.44
C LEU A 193 -2.55 18.64 -14.13
N LYS A 194 -3.48 18.29 -15.01
CA LYS A 194 -4.53 19.17 -15.50
C LYS A 194 -5.82 18.90 -14.72
N SER A 195 -6.74 19.85 -14.83
CA SER A 195 -8.10 19.64 -14.31
C SER A 195 -8.72 18.38 -14.93
N ASP A 196 -9.45 17.62 -14.11
CA ASP A 196 -10.12 16.36 -14.48
C ASP A 196 -9.22 15.19 -14.88
N GLN A 197 -7.89 15.28 -14.70
CA GLN A 197 -7.01 14.11 -14.81
C GLN A 197 -7.01 13.28 -13.53
N THR A 198 -6.84 11.97 -13.68
CA THR A 198 -6.64 11.04 -12.55
C THR A 198 -5.22 10.51 -12.54
N VAL A 199 -4.61 10.44 -11.35
CA VAL A 199 -3.35 9.74 -11.16
C VAL A 199 -3.60 8.38 -10.55
N ILE A 200 -2.99 7.38 -11.15
CA ILE A 200 -2.90 6.03 -10.60
C ILE A 200 -1.49 5.84 -10.05
N LEU A 201 -1.44 5.38 -8.80
CA LEU A 201 -0.20 5.04 -8.10
C LEU A 201 -0.24 3.55 -7.74
N SER A 202 0.68 2.78 -8.31
CA SER A 202 0.83 1.35 -8.09
C SER A 202 2.29 1.03 -7.81
N GLY A 203 2.64 0.70 -6.57
CA GLY A 203 4.03 0.37 -6.25
C GLY A 203 4.23 -0.68 -5.16
N PHE A 204 3.16 -1.12 -4.49
CA PHE A 204 3.29 -1.98 -3.32
C PHE A 204 2.89 -3.42 -3.64
N GLN A 205 3.71 -4.10 -4.42
CA GLN A 205 3.58 -5.54 -4.64
C GLN A 205 4.38 -6.29 -3.57
N GLN A 206 3.70 -6.84 -2.57
CA GLN A 206 4.34 -7.66 -1.55
C GLN A 206 4.41 -9.11 -2.02
N PHE A 207 5.61 -9.57 -2.36
CA PHE A 207 5.85 -10.97 -2.76
C PHE A 207 6.05 -11.84 -1.51
N SER A 208 5.03 -12.55 -1.06
CA SER A 208 5.21 -13.58 -0.02
C SER A 208 5.74 -14.87 -0.65
N ARG A 209 7.07 -14.99 -0.83
CA ARG A 209 7.72 -16.25 -1.20
C ARG A 209 7.84 -17.17 0.01
N LYS A 210 6.78 -17.93 0.31
CA LYS A 210 6.94 -19.20 1.05
C LYS A 210 7.39 -20.29 0.08
N SER A 211 8.70 -20.33 -0.20
CA SER A 211 9.33 -21.45 -0.88
C SER A 211 9.57 -22.57 0.12
N LEU A 212 8.53 -23.34 0.47
CA LEU A 212 8.74 -24.63 1.11
C LEU A 212 9.20 -25.62 0.02
N ARG A 213 10.50 -25.60 -0.29
CA ARG A 213 11.14 -26.66 -1.08
C ARG A 213 11.29 -27.88 -0.17
N GLN A 214 10.21 -28.65 -0.01
CA GLN A 214 10.32 -30.00 0.52
C GLN A 214 10.42 -30.94 -0.67
N GLY A 215 11.65 -31.19 -1.10
CA GLY A 215 11.94 -32.23 -2.09
C GLY A 215 11.73 -33.60 -1.47
N VAL A 216 10.75 -34.35 -1.95
CA VAL A 216 10.64 -35.80 -1.71
C VAL A 216 11.58 -36.53 -2.67
N GLY A 217 12.87 -36.28 -2.52
CA GLY A 217 13.94 -36.95 -3.25
C GLY A 217 14.73 -37.81 -2.28
N THR A 218 14.23 -38.99 -1.93
CA THR A 218 15.10 -40.00 -1.33
C THR A 218 16.20 -40.34 -2.33
N PRO A 219 17.48 -40.40 -1.91
CA PRO A 219 18.62 -40.68 -2.79
C PRO A 219 18.62 -42.10 -3.42
N SER A 220 17.54 -42.86 -3.26
CA SER A 220 17.30 -44.18 -3.85
C SER A 220 16.35 -44.18 -5.06
N PHE A 221 15.87 -43.03 -5.55
CA PHE A 221 15.02 -42.99 -6.75
C PHE A 221 15.86 -43.27 -8.01
N PHE A 222 15.80 -44.52 -8.48
CA PHE A 222 16.57 -45.08 -9.60
C PHE A 222 16.35 -44.35 -10.95
N GLY A 223 15.26 -43.58 -11.10
CA GLY A 223 14.94 -42.83 -12.34
C GLY A 223 15.67 -41.49 -12.53
N LEU A 224 16.47 -41.04 -11.56
CA LEU A 224 17.26 -39.79 -11.65
C LEU A 224 18.79 -40.01 -11.61
N GLY A 225 19.27 -41.21 -11.98
CA GLY A 225 20.69 -41.43 -12.26
C GLY A 225 21.61 -41.56 -11.04
N GLY A 226 21.17 -42.27 -9.99
CA GLY A 226 22.04 -42.64 -8.87
C GLY A 226 22.96 -43.82 -9.20
N TRP A 227 24.18 -43.55 -9.66
CA TRP A 227 25.23 -44.57 -9.81
C TRP A 227 25.90 -44.80 -8.46
N ARG A 228 25.65 -45.95 -7.82
CA ARG A 228 26.44 -46.44 -6.68
C ARG A 228 27.56 -47.32 -7.22
N GLY A 229 28.73 -46.72 -7.42
CA GLY A 229 29.96 -47.46 -7.73
C GLY A 229 30.44 -48.20 -6.48
N GLN A 230 30.58 -49.51 -6.61
CA GLN A 230 31.11 -50.43 -5.60
C GLN A 230 32.61 -50.24 -5.36
N CYS A 231 32.98 -50.73 -4.18
CA CYS A 231 34.29 -50.94 -3.57
C CYS A 231 35.46 -51.24 -4.52
N GLY A 232 36.60 -50.65 -4.16
CA GLY A 232 37.97 -51.16 -4.34
C GLY A 232 38.77 -50.74 -3.13
#